data_AF-A0A1M7NBI9-F1
#
_entry.id   AF-A0A1M7NBI9-F1
#
_cell.length_a   1.000
_cell.length_b   1.000
_cell.length_c   1.000
_cell.angle_alpha   90.00
_cell.angle_beta   90.00
_cell.angle_gamma   90.00
#
_symmetry.space_group_name_H-M   'P 1'
#
loop_
_entity.id
_entity.type
_entity.pdbx_description
1 polymer ?
#
loop_
_entity_poly.entity_id
_entity_poly.type
_entity_poly.pdbx_seq_one_letter_code
_entity_poly.pdbx_strand_id
1 'polypeptide(L)'
;MNILVLGNGFDLAHGLKTSYKNFLASVEITDDLIEYDKTLRVKRWEAYDKSKIPQCLCEELNKIVKTRNHEMDELRTFHTYWRHNFWFKYFKDKPEGTWIDFERDIKEVCKNIEDVIYNDGKIRKLDEKIDVNKEFSVYLKYLKNKDEIDSFAKLINVLEEDLKHVINSLDIYINEFINNQECEEISPDIISLDIDKVISFNYSFTYLNLYNVTPNIECDYIHGKAGLQRNRDYSNLVLGYDESKEKIKEEMLATFAPFKKYYQRVLKGTGNKYVKWVDEIQKKPEQEHCVYFFGHSMDITDQDVIKALVLNNNVKTTVYFFNNQDKMAKIKNLISVLGYDDFIEYTRNRRIEFINQTRFDKKKYSQIYKSKMAVKNLYNLPYVSEWTYKSINEWFDNLDAYSSSYDIKYLYLAIDALQKFNVETNKVLKLIKICSEHWGKPCSYQEFLKDYSIYCGVDTKFENNELEILINDIYKKRVENETNGYYKFLERIKFDGRTLNSISMGTTYLIIDLRKLTKVADCFLDAFDKYLSYPQIYDDMVSLLDLVDPDLVEELFASMLNESSLADFRRTRMNILLSRHNAQCNAKKMDNKEVVKK
;
A
#
# COMPACT_ATOMS: atom_id res chain seq x y z
N MET A 1 -6.72 -7.18 7.84
CA MET A 1 -6.10 -7.00 6.51
C MET A 1 -6.17 -5.53 6.14
N ASN A 2 -5.09 -4.98 5.60
CA ASN A 2 -4.95 -3.62 5.13
C ASN A 2 -4.84 -3.62 3.59
N ILE A 3 -5.88 -3.13 2.91
CA ILE A 3 -5.97 -3.05 1.46
C ILE A 3 -5.80 -1.60 1.00
N LEU A 4 -4.83 -1.35 0.13
CA LEU A 4 -4.66 -0.04 -0.51
C LEU A 4 -5.27 -0.05 -1.91
N VAL A 5 -6.21 0.84 -2.16
CA VAL A 5 -6.85 1.08 -3.46
C VAL A 5 -6.27 2.34 -4.10
N LEU A 6 -5.69 2.19 -5.28
CA LEU A 6 -5.00 3.25 -6.01
C LEU A 6 -5.72 3.60 -7.30
N GLY A 7 -5.90 4.90 -7.56
CA GLY A 7 -6.34 5.41 -8.87
C GLY A 7 -5.33 6.38 -9.48
N ASN A 8 -5.61 6.89 -10.70
CA ASN A 8 -4.61 7.60 -11.50
C ASN A 8 -4.05 8.86 -10.80
N GLY A 9 -4.82 9.46 -9.88
CA GLY A 9 -4.36 10.55 -9.03
C GLY A 9 -3.13 10.20 -8.19
N PHE A 10 -2.88 8.91 -7.90
CA PHE A 10 -1.67 8.43 -7.21
C PHE A 10 -0.43 8.66 -8.09
N ASP A 11 -0.45 8.24 -9.35
CA ASP A 11 0.69 8.43 -10.26
C ASP A 11 0.92 9.93 -10.53
N LEU A 12 -0.17 10.69 -10.75
CA LEU A 12 -0.10 12.13 -10.96
C LEU A 12 0.48 12.86 -9.74
N ALA A 13 0.16 12.43 -8.52
CA ALA A 13 0.73 13.00 -7.29
C ALA A 13 2.24 12.72 -7.16
N HIS A 14 2.77 11.68 -7.82
CA HIS A 14 4.21 11.42 -7.94
C HIS A 14 4.88 12.17 -9.11
N GLY A 15 4.14 13.02 -9.82
CA GLY A 15 4.65 13.78 -10.96
C GLY A 15 4.78 12.94 -12.25
N LEU A 16 4.21 11.73 -12.27
CA LEU A 16 4.20 10.89 -13.46
C LEU A 16 3.21 11.43 -14.50
N LYS A 17 3.56 11.26 -15.78
CA LYS A 17 2.78 11.77 -16.92
C LYS A 17 1.73 10.75 -17.39
N THR A 18 0.87 10.30 -16.49
CA THR A 18 -0.09 9.20 -16.73
C THR A 18 -1.47 9.64 -17.19
N SER A 19 -1.71 10.94 -17.40
CA SER A 19 -2.98 11.39 -17.97
C SER A 19 -3.07 11.01 -19.47
N TYR A 20 -4.28 10.78 -19.96
CA TYR A 20 -4.51 10.58 -21.40
C TYR A 20 -4.04 11.77 -22.24
N LYS A 21 -4.06 12.99 -21.68
CA LYS A 21 -3.47 14.18 -22.33
C LYS A 21 -1.96 14.05 -22.52
N ASN A 22 -1.24 13.56 -21.52
CA ASN A 22 0.21 13.36 -21.64
C ASN A 22 0.54 12.26 -22.65
N PHE A 23 -0.23 11.18 -22.63
CA PHE A 23 -0.10 10.09 -23.59
C PHE A 23 -0.31 10.58 -25.03
N LEU A 24 -1.43 11.26 -25.33
CA LEU A 24 -1.69 11.81 -26.66
C LEU A 24 -0.61 12.81 -27.10
N ALA A 25 -0.16 13.67 -26.19
CA ALA A 25 0.91 14.63 -26.48
C ALA A 25 2.24 13.95 -26.82
N SER A 26 2.53 12.81 -26.18
CA SER A 26 3.72 11.98 -26.41
C SER A 26 3.67 11.28 -27.76
N VAL A 27 2.51 10.73 -28.11
CA VAL A 27 2.27 10.12 -29.44
C VAL A 27 2.40 11.18 -30.52
N GLU A 28 1.75 12.33 -30.37
CA GLU A 28 1.74 13.41 -31.36
C GLU A 28 3.15 13.93 -31.67
N ILE A 29 3.95 14.25 -30.64
CA ILE A 29 5.30 14.75 -30.89
C ILE A 29 6.21 13.69 -31.50
N THR A 30 6.00 12.42 -31.16
CA THR A 30 6.76 11.31 -31.76
C THR A 30 6.43 11.20 -33.25
N ASP A 31 5.15 11.25 -33.61
CA ASP A 31 4.67 11.21 -35.00
C ASP A 31 5.22 12.40 -35.82
N ASP A 32 5.08 13.62 -35.30
CA ASP A 32 5.63 14.84 -35.89
C ASP A 32 7.14 14.70 -36.19
N LEU A 33 7.92 14.24 -35.20
CA LEU A 33 9.38 14.18 -35.35
C LEU A 33 9.85 13.08 -36.30
N ILE A 34 9.08 12.00 -36.48
CA ILE A 34 9.41 10.95 -37.44
C ILE A 34 9.12 11.42 -38.87
N GLU A 35 7.97 12.08 -39.10
CA GLU A 35 7.54 12.51 -40.44
C GLU A 35 8.34 13.69 -41.01
N TYR A 36 8.74 14.66 -40.19
CA TYR A 36 9.33 15.89 -40.70
C TYR A 36 10.78 15.74 -41.21
N ASP A 37 11.09 16.51 -42.25
CA ASP A 37 12.46 16.74 -42.68
C ASP A 37 13.31 17.34 -41.55
N LYS A 38 14.64 17.22 -41.65
CA LYS A 38 15.57 17.62 -40.59
C LYS A 38 15.34 19.05 -40.09
N THR A 39 15.03 19.98 -40.98
CA THR A 39 14.89 21.41 -40.63
C THR A 39 13.60 21.67 -39.88
N LEU A 40 12.50 21.08 -40.34
CA LEU A 40 11.19 21.19 -39.68
C LEU A 40 11.16 20.46 -38.34
N ARG A 41 11.79 19.27 -38.27
CA ARG A 41 11.93 18.48 -37.04
C ARG A 41 12.59 19.26 -35.91
N VAL A 42 13.73 19.92 -36.19
CA VAL A 42 14.45 20.72 -35.18
C VAL A 42 13.59 21.89 -34.72
N LYS A 43 13.01 22.66 -35.65
CA LYS A 43 12.15 23.81 -35.30
C LYS A 43 10.95 23.41 -34.44
N ARG A 44 10.29 22.30 -34.79
CA ARG A 44 9.15 21.77 -34.04
C ARG A 44 9.56 21.33 -32.64
N TRP A 45 10.68 20.63 -32.52
CA TRP A 45 11.21 20.18 -31.23
C TRP A 45 11.62 21.33 -30.31
N GLU A 46 12.26 22.36 -30.84
CA GLU A 46 12.64 23.55 -30.08
C GLU A 46 11.42 24.29 -29.53
N ALA A 47 10.37 24.43 -30.34
CA ALA A 47 9.11 25.08 -29.95
C ALA A 47 8.21 24.22 -29.04
N TYR A 48 8.45 22.92 -28.93
CA TYR A 48 7.60 22.02 -28.16
C TYR A 48 7.78 22.18 -26.65
N ASP A 49 6.66 22.25 -25.93
CA ASP A 49 6.58 22.24 -24.48
C ASP A 49 6.86 20.84 -23.92
N LYS A 50 8.12 20.59 -23.58
CA LYS A 50 8.63 19.31 -23.07
C LYS A 50 8.02 18.91 -21.73
N SER A 51 7.36 19.82 -21.01
CA SER A 51 6.69 19.49 -19.74
C SER A 51 5.47 18.57 -19.92
N LYS A 52 4.98 18.42 -21.16
CA LYS A 52 3.82 17.58 -21.49
C LYS A 52 4.14 16.09 -21.59
N ILE A 53 5.42 15.72 -21.70
CA ILE A 53 5.87 14.35 -21.92
C ILE A 53 6.79 13.86 -20.78
N PRO A 54 6.97 12.54 -20.61
CA PRO A 54 7.94 11.98 -19.67
C PRO A 54 9.37 12.44 -19.99
N GLN A 55 10.19 12.62 -18.96
CA GLN A 55 11.58 13.08 -19.12
C GLN A 55 12.41 12.10 -19.95
N CYS A 56 12.30 10.80 -19.69
CA CYS A 56 13.02 9.76 -20.45
C CYS A 56 12.65 9.81 -21.95
N LEU A 57 11.37 9.97 -22.29
CA LEU A 57 10.94 10.15 -23.69
C LEU A 57 11.55 11.44 -24.28
N CYS A 58 11.57 12.53 -23.51
CA CYS A 58 12.20 13.77 -23.94
C CYS A 58 13.70 13.58 -24.25
N GLU A 59 14.42 12.80 -23.45
CA GLU A 59 15.83 12.47 -23.66
C GLU A 59 16.02 11.61 -24.93
N GLU A 60 15.15 10.63 -25.18
CA GLU A 60 15.19 9.82 -26.40
C GLU A 60 14.88 10.63 -27.67
N LEU A 61 13.84 11.46 -27.63
CA LEU A 61 13.50 12.34 -28.77
C LEU A 61 14.62 13.35 -29.05
N ASN A 62 15.31 13.85 -28.01
CA ASN A 62 16.50 14.69 -28.18
C ASN A 62 17.62 13.98 -28.95
N LYS A 63 17.82 12.67 -28.74
CA LYS A 63 18.80 11.89 -29.51
C LYS A 63 18.38 11.81 -30.97
N ILE A 64 17.11 11.49 -31.25
CA ILE A 64 16.55 11.39 -32.61
C ILE A 64 16.72 12.70 -33.40
N VAL A 65 16.50 13.84 -32.74
CA VAL A 65 16.69 15.17 -33.36
C VAL A 65 18.17 15.42 -33.71
N LYS A 66 19.12 14.88 -32.93
CA LYS A 66 20.56 15.13 -33.06
C LYS A 66 21.31 14.12 -33.95
N THR A 67 21.09 12.82 -33.82
CA THR A 67 22.02 11.77 -34.30
C THR A 67 21.64 11.11 -35.63
N ARG A 68 20.43 11.34 -36.17
CA ARG A 68 19.94 10.74 -37.44
C ARG A 68 19.95 9.20 -37.53
N ASN A 69 20.37 8.48 -36.51
CA ASN A 69 20.40 7.01 -36.48
C ASN A 69 20.07 6.55 -35.07
N HIS A 70 18.83 6.09 -34.93
CA HIS A 70 18.28 5.11 -33.99
C HIS A 70 16.80 5.45 -33.85
N GLU A 71 15.99 4.95 -34.79
CA GLU A 71 14.60 4.72 -34.45
C GLU A 71 14.60 3.50 -33.54
N MET A 72 14.20 3.68 -32.27
CA MET A 72 13.84 2.54 -31.44
C MET A 72 12.67 1.81 -32.11
N ASP A 73 12.69 0.48 -32.12
CA ASP A 73 11.61 -0.34 -32.70
C ASP A 73 10.26 0.04 -32.09
N GLU A 74 10.24 0.43 -30.81
CA GLU A 74 9.07 0.93 -30.09
C GLU A 74 8.53 2.23 -30.71
N LEU A 75 9.38 3.22 -31.01
CA LEU A 75 8.94 4.49 -31.61
C LEU A 75 8.47 4.31 -33.06
N ARG A 76 9.06 3.39 -33.80
CA ARG A 76 8.57 2.99 -35.13
C ARG A 76 7.22 2.27 -35.03
N THR A 77 7.03 1.47 -33.99
CA THR A 77 5.74 0.85 -33.65
C THR A 77 4.70 1.93 -33.31
N PHE A 78 5.07 2.95 -32.52
CA PHE A 78 4.27 4.17 -32.28
C PHE A 78 3.95 4.95 -33.56
N HIS A 79 4.79 4.97 -34.58
CA HIS A 79 4.37 5.63 -35.83
C HIS A 79 3.36 4.76 -36.61
N THR A 80 3.62 3.45 -36.68
CA THR A 80 2.82 2.49 -37.46
C THR A 80 1.39 2.36 -36.94
N TYR A 81 1.21 2.28 -35.62
CA TYR A 81 -0.10 2.08 -35.00
C TYR A 81 -1.02 3.31 -35.02
N TRP A 82 -0.49 4.50 -35.32
CA TRP A 82 -1.19 5.75 -35.00
C TRP A 82 -1.54 6.61 -36.20
N ARG A 83 -0.67 6.66 -37.22
CA ARG A 83 -0.81 7.51 -38.43
C ARG A 83 -2.20 7.41 -39.08
N HIS A 84 -2.83 6.25 -38.96
CA HIS A 84 -4.08 5.93 -39.62
C HIS A 84 -5.19 5.47 -38.68
N ASN A 85 -4.98 5.61 -37.38
CA ASN A 85 -5.88 5.11 -36.35
C ASN A 85 -7.09 6.05 -36.13
N PHE A 86 -8.30 5.50 -36.22
CA PHE A 86 -9.55 6.20 -35.98
C PHE A 86 -9.59 6.87 -34.61
N TRP A 87 -9.36 6.08 -33.55
CA TRP A 87 -9.54 6.54 -32.17
C TRP A 87 -8.57 7.64 -31.80
N PHE A 88 -7.31 7.53 -32.23
CA PHE A 88 -6.33 8.58 -31.99
C PHE A 88 -6.76 9.92 -32.57
N LYS A 89 -7.16 9.92 -33.85
CA LYS A 89 -7.59 11.15 -34.51
C LYS A 89 -8.87 11.69 -33.87
N TYR A 90 -9.79 10.80 -33.47
CA TYR A 90 -11.01 11.17 -32.76
C TYR A 90 -10.71 11.82 -31.40
N PHE A 91 -9.84 11.23 -30.59
CA PHE A 91 -9.46 11.75 -29.29
C PHE A 91 -8.67 13.06 -29.40
N LYS A 92 -7.81 13.20 -30.42
CA LYS A 92 -7.00 14.39 -30.66
C LYS A 92 -7.81 15.60 -31.08
N ASP A 93 -8.88 15.41 -31.86
CA ASP A 93 -9.67 16.50 -32.44
C ASP A 93 -10.57 17.21 -31.41
N LYS A 94 -10.61 16.73 -30.15
CA LYS A 94 -11.37 17.38 -29.07
C LYS A 94 -10.80 18.77 -28.77
N PRO A 95 -11.65 19.79 -28.48
CA PRO A 95 -11.19 21.15 -28.19
C PRO A 95 -10.22 21.23 -27.01
N GLU A 96 -9.26 22.15 -27.09
CA GLU A 96 -8.35 22.43 -25.96
C GLU A 96 -9.14 22.76 -24.68
N GLY A 97 -8.66 22.26 -23.54
CA GLY A 97 -9.34 22.42 -22.26
C GLY A 97 -10.42 21.38 -21.95
N THR A 98 -10.86 20.58 -22.93
CA THR A 98 -11.83 19.49 -22.70
C THR A 98 -11.22 18.40 -21.82
N TRP A 99 -12.03 17.81 -20.93
CA TRP A 99 -11.64 16.62 -20.18
C TRP A 99 -11.66 15.40 -21.11
N ILE A 100 -10.50 14.75 -21.26
CA ILE A 100 -10.34 13.57 -22.10
C ILE A 100 -10.68 12.33 -21.27
N ASP A 101 -11.64 11.57 -21.76
CA ASP A 101 -12.18 10.37 -21.14
C ASP A 101 -12.40 9.36 -22.26
N PHE A 102 -11.39 8.52 -22.49
CA PHE A 102 -11.40 7.56 -23.59
C PHE A 102 -12.59 6.62 -23.48
N GLU A 103 -12.91 6.16 -22.28
CA GLU A 103 -14.02 5.26 -22.03
C GLU A 103 -15.36 5.88 -22.42
N ARG A 104 -15.61 7.12 -22.01
CA ARG A 104 -16.83 7.84 -22.41
C ARG A 104 -16.89 8.09 -23.91
N ASP A 105 -15.77 8.47 -24.52
CA ASP A 105 -15.67 8.76 -25.95
C ASP A 105 -15.86 7.49 -26.80
N ILE A 106 -15.33 6.34 -26.36
CA ILE A 106 -15.58 5.03 -26.98
C ILE A 106 -17.06 4.68 -26.88
N LYS A 107 -17.68 4.87 -25.71
CA LYS A 107 -19.11 4.61 -25.49
C LYS A 107 -19.99 5.43 -26.43
N GLU A 108 -19.68 6.72 -26.60
CA GLU A 108 -20.42 7.62 -27.48
C GLU A 108 -20.37 7.13 -28.94
N VAL A 109 -19.18 6.77 -29.43
CA VAL A 109 -19.03 6.25 -30.80
C VAL A 109 -19.78 4.93 -30.98
N CYS A 110 -19.63 3.98 -30.06
CA CYS A 110 -20.33 2.70 -30.12
C CYS A 110 -21.86 2.87 -30.08
N LYS A 111 -22.36 3.74 -29.21
CA LYS A 111 -23.81 4.03 -29.09
C LYS A 111 -24.37 4.65 -30.37
N ASN A 112 -23.65 5.61 -30.96
CA ASN A 112 -24.07 6.21 -32.22
C ASN A 112 -24.16 5.19 -33.37
N ILE A 113 -23.28 4.18 -33.38
CA ILE A 113 -23.34 3.09 -34.37
C ILE A 113 -24.50 2.13 -34.04
N GLU A 114 -24.67 1.79 -32.76
CA GLU A 114 -25.76 0.95 -32.28
C GLU A 114 -27.13 1.54 -32.65
N ASP A 115 -27.33 2.84 -32.46
CA ASP A 115 -28.57 3.56 -32.79
C ASP A 115 -28.85 3.57 -34.31
N VAL A 116 -27.82 3.57 -35.16
CA VAL A 116 -28.01 3.50 -36.63
C VAL A 116 -28.33 2.08 -37.09
N ILE A 117 -27.73 1.06 -36.46
CA ILE A 117 -28.06 -0.36 -36.69
C ILE A 117 -29.49 -0.62 -36.22
N TYR A 118 -29.87 0.00 -35.11
CA TYR A 118 -31.20 -0.10 -34.51
C TYR A 118 -32.09 1.08 -34.88
N ASN A 119 -32.70 1.02 -36.06
CA ASN A 119 -33.55 2.10 -36.55
C ASN A 119 -35.04 1.68 -36.56
N ASP A 120 -35.93 2.54 -36.03
CA ASP A 120 -37.39 2.36 -36.02
C ASP A 120 -37.88 0.99 -35.54
N GLY A 121 -37.29 0.48 -34.45
CA GLY A 121 -37.71 -0.80 -33.87
C GLY A 121 -37.16 -2.03 -34.59
N LYS A 122 -36.38 -1.86 -35.66
CA LYS A 122 -35.78 -2.94 -36.45
C LYS A 122 -34.27 -2.97 -36.30
N ILE A 123 -33.71 -4.17 -36.37
CA ILE A 123 -32.26 -4.38 -36.35
C ILE A 123 -31.81 -4.64 -37.79
N ARG A 124 -30.90 -3.81 -38.28
CA ARG A 124 -30.22 -3.99 -39.58
C ARG A 124 -29.19 -5.09 -39.48
N LYS A 125 -28.93 -5.80 -40.57
CA LYS A 125 -27.94 -6.89 -40.56
C LYS A 125 -26.53 -6.32 -40.59
N LEU A 126 -25.59 -6.98 -39.91
CA LEU A 126 -24.19 -6.49 -39.85
C LEU A 126 -23.47 -6.55 -41.21
N ASP A 127 -23.86 -7.50 -42.07
CA ASP A 127 -23.35 -7.67 -43.44
C ASP A 127 -24.13 -6.83 -44.47
N GLU A 128 -25.13 -6.07 -44.04
CA GLU A 128 -25.87 -5.16 -44.91
C GLU A 128 -24.94 -4.14 -45.54
N LYS A 129 -25.14 -3.87 -46.84
CA LYS A 129 -24.38 -2.86 -47.55
C LYS A 129 -24.79 -1.47 -47.08
N ILE A 130 -23.85 -0.71 -46.53
CA ILE A 130 -24.06 0.66 -46.06
C ILE A 130 -23.24 1.67 -46.87
N ASP A 131 -23.67 2.93 -46.83
CA ASP A 131 -22.85 4.05 -47.26
C ASP A 131 -22.37 4.82 -46.02
N VAL A 132 -21.15 4.52 -45.58
CA VAL A 132 -20.54 5.16 -44.40
C VAL A 132 -20.46 6.67 -44.56
N ASN A 133 -20.32 7.20 -45.79
CA ASN A 133 -20.29 8.65 -46.01
C ASN A 133 -21.62 9.31 -45.63
N LYS A 134 -22.72 8.63 -45.88
CA LYS A 134 -24.06 9.13 -45.57
C LYS A 134 -24.43 8.88 -44.10
N GLU A 135 -24.19 7.67 -43.61
CA GLU A 135 -24.69 7.23 -42.31
C GLU A 135 -23.79 7.69 -41.14
N PHE A 136 -22.49 7.87 -41.38
CA PHE A 136 -21.50 8.20 -40.36
C PHE A 136 -20.64 9.41 -40.76
N SER A 137 -21.28 10.42 -41.37
CA SER A 137 -20.62 11.62 -41.91
C SER A 137 -19.68 12.33 -40.92
N VAL A 138 -20.06 12.36 -39.63
CA VAL A 138 -19.28 12.97 -38.53
C VAL A 138 -17.92 12.28 -38.32
N TYR A 139 -17.83 10.99 -38.65
CA TYR A 139 -16.66 10.15 -38.42
C TYR A 139 -15.72 10.03 -39.63
N LEU A 140 -16.14 10.51 -40.80
CA LEU A 140 -15.40 10.31 -42.06
C LEU A 140 -14.00 10.87 -42.07
N LYS A 141 -13.75 11.98 -41.37
CA LYS A 141 -12.44 12.58 -41.32
C LYS A 141 -11.41 11.74 -40.53
N TYR A 142 -11.88 10.78 -39.74
CA TYR A 142 -11.03 9.91 -38.93
C TYR A 142 -10.75 8.57 -39.61
N LEU A 143 -11.70 8.06 -40.40
CA LEU A 143 -11.60 6.76 -41.09
C LEU A 143 -10.63 6.81 -42.27
N LYS A 144 -9.74 5.81 -42.35
CA LYS A 144 -8.94 5.54 -43.55
C LYS A 144 -9.66 4.52 -44.45
N ASN A 145 -9.37 4.56 -45.75
CA ASN A 145 -9.93 3.62 -46.74
C ASN A 145 -11.46 3.49 -46.64
N LYS A 146 -12.15 4.60 -46.37
CA LYS A 146 -13.60 4.62 -46.13
C LYS A 146 -14.43 4.03 -47.27
N ASP A 147 -13.92 4.05 -48.49
CA ASP A 147 -14.57 3.47 -49.67
C ASP A 147 -14.55 1.92 -49.66
N GLU A 148 -13.69 1.30 -48.85
CA GLU A 148 -13.61 -0.16 -48.62
C GLU A 148 -14.56 -0.62 -47.50
N ILE A 149 -15.05 0.32 -46.68
CA ILE A 149 -15.96 0.07 -45.57
C ILE A 149 -17.40 0.12 -46.09
N ASP A 150 -17.90 -1.03 -46.54
CA ASP A 150 -19.23 -1.16 -47.15
C ASP A 150 -20.26 -1.87 -46.25
N SER A 151 -19.93 -2.22 -45.00
CA SER A 151 -20.84 -2.88 -44.05
C SER A 151 -20.56 -2.48 -42.60
N PHE A 152 -21.54 -2.67 -41.72
CA PHE A 152 -21.35 -2.45 -40.28
C PHE A 152 -20.28 -3.36 -39.70
N ALA A 153 -20.24 -4.62 -40.11
CA ALA A 153 -19.22 -5.57 -39.68
C ALA A 153 -17.80 -5.07 -39.99
N LYS A 154 -17.57 -4.55 -41.20
CA LYS A 154 -16.26 -3.98 -41.57
C LYS A 154 -15.94 -2.74 -40.74
N LEU A 155 -16.90 -1.83 -40.54
CA LEU A 155 -16.70 -0.63 -39.72
C LEU A 155 -16.30 -1.02 -38.28
N ILE A 156 -17.04 -1.93 -37.67
CA ILE A 156 -16.82 -2.36 -36.28
C ILE A 156 -15.45 -3.04 -36.16
N ASN A 157 -15.07 -3.89 -37.12
CA ASN A 157 -13.75 -4.52 -37.15
C ASN A 157 -12.61 -3.49 -37.22
N VAL A 158 -12.74 -2.45 -38.06
CA VAL A 158 -11.75 -1.36 -38.14
C VAL A 158 -11.62 -0.65 -36.79
N LEU A 159 -12.75 -0.34 -36.14
CA LEU A 159 -12.74 0.29 -34.83
C LEU A 159 -12.15 -0.61 -33.74
N GLU A 160 -12.40 -1.91 -33.78
CA GLU A 160 -11.83 -2.87 -32.83
C GLU A 160 -10.32 -2.97 -32.98
N GLU A 161 -9.84 -3.12 -34.23
CA GLU A 161 -8.41 -3.19 -34.55
C GLU A 161 -7.68 -1.89 -34.16
N ASP A 162 -8.26 -0.74 -34.48
CA ASP A 162 -7.71 0.55 -34.08
C ASP A 162 -7.68 0.71 -32.55
N LEU A 163 -8.70 0.24 -31.82
CA LEU A 163 -8.69 0.31 -30.35
C LEU A 163 -7.58 -0.57 -29.79
N LYS A 164 -7.39 -1.78 -30.33
CA LYS A 164 -6.28 -2.67 -29.95
C LYS A 164 -4.92 -1.97 -30.12
N HIS A 165 -4.73 -1.22 -31.21
CA HIS A 165 -3.51 -0.45 -31.44
C HIS A 165 -3.31 0.70 -30.45
N VAL A 166 -4.37 1.40 -30.05
CA VAL A 166 -4.31 2.41 -28.98
C VAL A 166 -3.89 1.76 -27.65
N ILE A 167 -4.50 0.63 -27.29
CA ILE A 167 -4.21 -0.09 -26.04
C ILE A 167 -2.76 -0.58 -26.02
N ASN A 168 -2.29 -1.21 -27.10
CA ASN A 168 -0.90 -1.67 -27.20
C ASN A 168 0.10 -0.51 -27.06
N SER A 169 -0.23 0.63 -27.63
CA SER A 169 0.64 1.80 -27.56
C SER A 169 0.61 2.48 -26.19
N LEU A 170 -0.54 2.46 -25.50
CA LEU A 170 -0.63 2.87 -24.10
C LEU A 170 0.22 1.96 -23.22
N ASP A 171 0.20 0.65 -23.47
CA ASP A 171 1.04 -0.32 -22.77
C ASP A 171 2.53 0.03 -22.92
N ILE A 172 3.00 0.20 -24.16
CA ILE A 172 4.39 0.60 -24.44
C ILE A 172 4.70 1.95 -23.77
N TYR A 173 3.80 2.93 -23.86
CA TYR A 173 4.00 4.24 -23.24
C TYR A 173 4.24 4.13 -21.73
N ILE A 174 3.36 3.39 -21.04
CA ILE A 174 3.47 3.22 -19.60
C ILE A 174 4.70 2.37 -19.25
N ASN A 175 4.95 1.28 -19.99
CA ASN A 175 6.04 0.36 -19.70
C ASN A 175 7.42 0.98 -19.90
N GLU A 176 7.64 1.64 -21.04
CA GLU A 176 8.95 2.16 -21.42
C GLU A 176 9.22 3.53 -20.81
N PHE A 177 8.21 4.41 -20.74
CA PHE A 177 8.42 5.82 -20.40
C PHE A 177 7.89 6.23 -19.03
N ILE A 178 6.87 5.56 -18.47
CA ILE A 178 6.36 5.92 -17.14
C ILE A 178 7.01 5.10 -16.04
N ASN A 179 7.04 3.78 -16.18
CA ASN A 179 7.51 2.89 -15.12
C ASN A 179 9.00 3.08 -14.79
N ASN A 180 9.77 3.60 -15.74
CA ASN A 180 11.19 3.93 -15.60
C ASN A 180 11.44 5.37 -15.12
N GLN A 181 10.39 6.18 -14.96
CA GLN A 181 10.55 7.57 -14.53
C GLN A 181 10.92 7.61 -13.04
N GLU A 182 11.99 8.34 -12.72
CA GLU A 182 12.38 8.58 -11.33
C GLU A 182 11.34 9.48 -10.64
N CYS A 183 10.98 9.09 -9.42
CA CYS A 183 10.14 9.92 -8.54
C CYS A 183 11.00 10.37 -7.36
N GLU A 184 11.11 11.67 -7.08
CA GLU A 184 11.90 12.15 -5.92
C GLU A 184 11.12 12.12 -4.60
N GLU A 185 9.79 12.14 -4.70
CA GLU A 185 8.89 12.34 -3.57
C GLU A 185 8.10 11.07 -3.24
N ILE A 186 7.67 10.97 -1.99
CA ILE A 186 6.79 9.92 -1.46
C ILE A 186 5.69 10.51 -0.59
N SER A 187 4.58 9.80 -0.50
CA SER A 187 3.48 10.08 0.41
C SER A 187 3.81 9.55 1.81
N PRO A 188 3.87 10.43 2.84
CA PRO A 188 3.96 10.04 4.23
C PRO A 188 2.80 9.12 4.64
N ASP A 189 1.59 9.41 4.13
CA ASP A 189 0.37 8.67 4.47
C ASP A 189 0.38 7.23 3.96
N ILE A 190 1.12 6.93 2.89
CA ILE A 190 1.22 5.58 2.33
C ILE A 190 2.42 4.85 2.91
N ILE A 191 3.57 5.51 3.03
CA ILE A 191 4.79 4.86 3.53
C ILE A 191 4.66 4.46 5.00
N SER A 192 3.81 5.14 5.78
CA SER A 192 3.54 4.79 7.18
C SER A 192 2.58 3.62 7.35
N LEU A 193 1.89 3.19 6.29
CA LEU A 193 0.96 2.06 6.37
C LEU A 193 1.69 0.74 6.20
N ASP A 194 1.15 -0.26 6.89
CA ASP A 194 1.47 -1.65 6.66
C ASP A 194 0.41 -2.27 5.74
N ILE A 195 0.74 -2.40 4.46
CA ILE A 195 -0.20 -2.81 3.41
C ILE A 195 -0.01 -4.28 3.09
N ASP A 196 -1.08 -5.06 3.23
CA ASP A 196 -1.09 -6.49 2.90
C ASP A 196 -1.35 -6.71 1.41
N LYS A 197 -2.29 -5.94 0.84
CA LYS A 197 -2.81 -6.12 -0.52
C LYS A 197 -2.99 -4.77 -1.21
N VAL A 198 -2.81 -4.74 -2.52
CA VAL A 198 -3.02 -3.53 -3.34
C VAL A 198 -3.99 -3.81 -4.47
N ILE A 199 -5.00 -2.94 -4.62
CA ILE A 199 -5.88 -2.88 -5.77
C ILE A 199 -5.48 -1.64 -6.57
N SER A 200 -4.96 -1.83 -7.78
CA SER A 200 -4.53 -0.75 -8.65
C SER A 200 -5.48 -0.61 -9.83
N PHE A 201 -6.05 0.58 -9.99
CA PHE A 201 -6.69 1.03 -11.22
C PHE A 201 -5.67 1.66 -12.19
N ASN A 202 -4.44 1.87 -11.74
CA ASN A 202 -3.35 2.38 -12.59
C ASN A 202 -2.76 1.25 -13.43
N TYR A 203 -2.36 1.60 -14.63
CA TYR A 203 -1.61 0.71 -15.52
C TYR A 203 -0.13 0.57 -15.12
N SER A 204 0.41 1.57 -14.44
CA SER A 204 1.81 1.61 -13.98
C SER A 204 2.01 0.73 -12.74
N PHE A 205 3.27 0.39 -12.43
CA PHE A 205 3.63 -0.31 -11.20
C PHE A 205 4.35 0.58 -10.19
N THR A 206 3.99 1.86 -10.14
CA THR A 206 4.55 2.88 -9.24
C THR A 206 4.58 2.43 -7.78
N TYR A 207 3.51 1.80 -7.29
CA TYR A 207 3.48 1.29 -5.91
C TYR A 207 4.58 0.27 -5.63
N LEU A 208 4.76 -0.70 -6.55
CA LEU A 208 5.78 -1.74 -6.42
C LEU A 208 7.20 -1.15 -6.47
N ASN A 209 7.39 -0.08 -7.23
CA ASN A 209 8.68 0.60 -7.30
C ASN A 209 8.98 1.35 -6.00
N LEU A 210 8.00 2.08 -5.46
CA LEU A 210 8.26 3.08 -4.42
C LEU A 210 7.94 2.63 -2.98
N TYR A 211 6.91 1.82 -2.79
CA TYR A 211 6.37 1.52 -1.45
C TYR A 211 6.50 0.05 -1.07
N ASN A 212 6.60 -0.85 -2.05
CA ASN A 212 6.73 -2.27 -1.77
C ASN A 212 8.06 -2.62 -1.10
N VAL A 213 7.97 -3.35 0.01
CA VAL A 213 9.11 -3.78 0.84
C VAL A 213 9.42 -5.25 0.61
N THR A 214 8.40 -6.10 0.60
CA THR A 214 8.55 -7.55 0.52
C THR A 214 8.30 -8.05 -0.91
N PRO A 215 8.96 -9.13 -1.35
CA PRO A 215 8.76 -9.66 -2.70
C PRO A 215 7.34 -10.22 -2.93
N ASN A 216 6.56 -10.45 -1.87
CA ASN A 216 5.33 -11.24 -1.90
C ASN A 216 4.05 -10.40 -1.80
N ILE A 217 4.10 -9.06 -1.88
CA ILE A 217 2.87 -8.27 -1.82
C ILE A 217 1.95 -8.63 -3.00
N GLU A 218 0.70 -8.95 -2.70
CA GLU A 218 -0.27 -9.26 -3.74
C GLU A 218 -0.92 -7.98 -4.28
N CYS A 219 -0.74 -7.78 -5.58
CA CYS A 219 -1.39 -6.69 -6.31
C CYS A 219 -2.43 -7.25 -7.29
N ASP A 220 -3.60 -6.62 -7.33
CA ASP A 220 -4.63 -6.82 -8.35
C ASP A 220 -4.76 -5.56 -9.21
N TYR A 221 -4.54 -5.72 -10.51
CA TYR A 221 -4.59 -4.63 -11.47
C TYR A 221 -5.93 -4.70 -12.22
N ILE A 222 -6.90 -3.90 -11.78
CA ILE A 222 -8.30 -3.94 -12.25
C ILE A 222 -8.41 -3.59 -13.73
N HIS A 223 -7.52 -2.73 -14.22
CA HIS A 223 -7.41 -2.37 -15.61
C HIS A 223 -6.20 -2.99 -16.31
N GLY A 224 -5.61 -4.02 -15.73
CA GLY A 224 -4.38 -4.62 -16.25
C GLY A 224 -3.13 -3.80 -15.93
N LYS A 225 -1.99 -4.47 -15.96
CA LYS A 225 -0.66 -3.90 -15.69
C LYS A 225 0.11 -3.80 -17.01
N ALA A 226 0.75 -2.66 -17.24
CA ALA A 226 1.64 -2.47 -18.39
C ALA A 226 2.89 -3.36 -18.28
N GLY A 227 3.38 -3.79 -19.43
CA GLY A 227 4.44 -4.79 -19.57
C GLY A 227 3.95 -5.95 -20.45
N LEU A 228 4.01 -5.78 -21.76
CA LEU A 228 3.79 -6.83 -22.75
C LEU A 228 4.66 -8.06 -22.41
N GLN A 229 4.03 -9.22 -22.22
CA GLN A 229 4.80 -10.46 -22.14
C GLN A 229 5.40 -10.73 -23.52
N ARG A 230 6.71 -11.04 -23.58
CA ARG A 230 7.49 -11.28 -24.83
C ARG A 230 6.87 -12.32 -25.79
N ASN A 231 5.85 -13.08 -25.36
CA ASN A 231 5.18 -14.13 -26.13
C ASN A 231 3.67 -13.86 -26.38
N ARG A 232 3.17 -12.63 -26.22
CA ARG A 232 1.78 -12.27 -26.55
C ARG A 232 1.74 -11.07 -27.51
N ASP A 233 0.98 -11.22 -28.59
CA ASP A 233 0.74 -10.16 -29.59
C ASP A 233 -0.26 -9.08 -29.14
N TYR A 234 -0.59 -9.03 -27.84
CA TYR A 234 -1.60 -8.12 -27.30
C TYR A 234 -1.36 -7.75 -25.85
N SER A 235 -1.69 -6.50 -25.53
CA SER A 235 -1.61 -5.90 -24.21
C SER A 235 -2.63 -6.47 -23.21
N ASN A 236 -2.23 -6.55 -21.94
CA ASN A 236 -3.11 -6.91 -20.82
C ASN A 236 -3.95 -5.72 -20.30
N LEU A 237 -3.76 -4.50 -20.82
CA LEU A 237 -4.48 -3.32 -20.38
C LEU A 237 -5.96 -3.37 -20.78
N VAL A 238 -6.84 -2.91 -19.91
CA VAL A 238 -8.28 -2.78 -20.16
C VAL A 238 -8.58 -1.31 -20.41
N LEU A 239 -9.13 -1.02 -21.58
CA LEU A 239 -9.59 0.29 -22.01
C LEU A 239 -10.88 0.10 -22.80
N GLY A 240 -12.00 0.25 -22.12
CA GLY A 240 -13.33 0.07 -22.66
C GLY A 240 -14.33 0.79 -21.77
N TYR A 241 -15.58 0.87 -22.19
CA TYR A 241 -16.63 1.50 -21.40
C TYR A 241 -17.37 0.49 -20.51
N ASP A 242 -18.14 1.02 -19.55
CA ASP A 242 -18.91 0.26 -18.58
C ASP A 242 -20.08 -0.51 -19.23
N GLU A 243 -20.44 -1.65 -18.64
CA GLU A 243 -21.68 -2.36 -18.95
C GLU A 243 -22.86 -1.57 -18.39
N SER A 244 -23.31 -0.54 -19.12
CA SER A 244 -24.47 0.24 -18.70
C SER A 244 -25.70 -0.67 -18.54
N LYS A 245 -26.52 -0.41 -17.52
CA LYS A 245 -27.85 -1.03 -17.33
C LYS A 245 -28.88 -0.66 -18.41
N GLU A 246 -28.48 0.12 -19.42
CA GLU A 246 -29.32 0.35 -20.59
C GLU A 246 -29.68 -1.02 -21.19
N LYS A 247 -30.94 -1.18 -21.62
CA LYS A 247 -31.40 -2.40 -22.28
C LYS A 247 -30.71 -2.51 -23.65
N ILE A 248 -29.43 -2.88 -23.66
CA ILE A 248 -28.74 -3.31 -24.86
C ILE A 248 -29.51 -4.55 -25.31
N LYS A 249 -29.98 -4.54 -26.56
CA LYS A 249 -30.68 -5.70 -27.09
C LYS A 249 -29.70 -6.86 -27.14
N GLU A 250 -30.15 -8.05 -26.72
CA GLU A 250 -29.28 -9.22 -26.58
C GLU A 250 -28.47 -9.52 -27.85
N GLU A 251 -29.08 -9.28 -29.01
CA GLU A 251 -28.48 -9.44 -30.34
C GLU A 251 -27.27 -8.51 -30.60
N MET A 252 -27.19 -7.35 -29.94
CA MET A 252 -26.09 -6.38 -30.07
C MET A 252 -25.02 -6.53 -28.99
N LEU A 253 -25.28 -7.31 -27.94
CA LEU A 253 -24.35 -7.49 -26.82
C LEU A 253 -23.01 -8.07 -27.28
N ALA A 254 -23.04 -9.08 -28.16
CA ALA A 254 -21.84 -9.73 -28.66
C ALA A 254 -21.03 -8.81 -29.59
N THR A 255 -21.72 -8.07 -30.46
CA THR A 255 -21.13 -7.18 -31.46
C THR A 255 -20.22 -6.11 -30.84
N PHE A 256 -20.66 -5.48 -29.75
CA PHE A 256 -19.89 -4.42 -29.09
C PHE A 256 -19.15 -4.89 -27.83
N ALA A 257 -19.15 -6.20 -27.53
CA ALA A 257 -18.43 -6.76 -26.40
C ALA A 257 -16.93 -6.37 -26.38
N PRO A 258 -16.19 -6.35 -27.51
CA PRO A 258 -14.77 -5.96 -27.53
C PRO A 258 -14.46 -4.56 -26.95
N PHE A 259 -15.44 -3.65 -26.96
CA PHE A 259 -15.30 -2.28 -26.46
C PHE A 259 -15.66 -2.12 -24.97
N LYS A 260 -16.09 -3.20 -24.30
CA LYS A 260 -16.56 -3.19 -22.90
C LYS A 260 -15.51 -3.70 -21.92
N LYS A 261 -15.43 -3.09 -20.73
CA LYS A 261 -14.42 -3.42 -19.70
C LYS A 261 -14.50 -4.88 -19.25
N TYR A 262 -15.68 -5.38 -18.92
CA TYR A 262 -15.88 -6.74 -18.42
C TYR A 262 -15.39 -7.79 -19.42
N TYR A 263 -15.77 -7.64 -20.69
CA TYR A 263 -15.32 -8.53 -21.75
C TYR A 263 -13.79 -8.55 -21.84
N GLN A 264 -13.15 -7.38 -21.85
CA GLN A 264 -11.69 -7.28 -21.89
C GLN A 264 -11.03 -7.86 -20.62
N ARG A 265 -11.59 -7.64 -19.43
CA ARG A 265 -11.09 -8.22 -18.16
C ARG A 265 -11.12 -9.75 -18.21
N VAL A 266 -12.24 -10.34 -18.67
CA VAL A 266 -12.40 -11.79 -18.83
C VAL A 266 -11.43 -12.35 -19.86
N LEU A 267 -11.38 -11.76 -21.06
CA LEU A 267 -10.49 -12.18 -22.14
C LEU A 267 -9.02 -12.16 -21.71
N LYS A 268 -8.62 -11.16 -20.93
CA LYS A 268 -7.22 -10.96 -20.49
C LYS A 268 -6.89 -11.63 -19.16
N GLY A 269 -7.90 -12.13 -18.44
CA GLY A 269 -7.74 -12.75 -17.12
C GLY A 269 -7.23 -11.76 -16.04
N THR A 270 -7.68 -10.51 -16.08
CA THR A 270 -7.24 -9.45 -15.15
C THR A 270 -8.35 -9.03 -14.18
N GLY A 271 -7.97 -8.50 -13.01
CA GLY A 271 -8.88 -7.75 -12.12
C GLY A 271 -9.85 -8.56 -11.26
N ASN A 272 -9.56 -9.82 -10.95
CA ASN A 272 -10.45 -10.71 -10.17
C ASN A 272 -9.82 -11.27 -8.88
N LYS A 273 -8.60 -10.87 -8.51
CA LYS A 273 -7.97 -11.37 -7.27
C LYS A 273 -8.66 -10.81 -6.04
N TYR A 274 -9.10 -9.55 -6.09
CA TYR A 274 -9.74 -8.87 -4.96
C TYR A 274 -11.00 -9.58 -4.47
N VAL A 275 -11.70 -10.31 -5.35
CA VAL A 275 -12.88 -11.12 -4.98
C VAL A 275 -12.52 -12.15 -3.90
N LYS A 276 -11.35 -12.79 -4.00
CA LYS A 276 -10.87 -13.73 -2.99
C LYS A 276 -10.58 -13.03 -1.66
N TRP A 277 -10.04 -11.81 -1.72
CA TRP A 277 -9.75 -11.02 -0.52
C TRP A 277 -11.05 -10.57 0.16
N VAL A 278 -12.09 -10.25 -0.60
CA VAL A 278 -13.45 -9.99 -0.07
C VAL A 278 -14.01 -11.24 0.60
N ASP A 279 -13.88 -12.42 -0.01
CA ASP A 279 -14.29 -13.69 0.62
C ASP A 279 -13.54 -13.95 1.94
N GLU A 280 -12.24 -13.64 2.00
CA GLU A 280 -11.43 -13.77 3.21
C GLU A 280 -11.90 -12.81 4.31
N ILE A 281 -12.24 -11.57 3.96
CA ILE A 281 -12.82 -10.57 4.89
C ILE A 281 -14.14 -11.09 5.46
N GLN A 282 -15.01 -11.63 4.61
CA GLN A 282 -16.34 -12.12 5.03
C GLN A 282 -16.25 -13.37 5.92
N LYS A 283 -15.22 -14.20 5.74
CA LYS A 283 -14.96 -15.39 6.57
C LYS A 283 -14.43 -15.07 7.97
N LYS A 284 -13.98 -13.85 8.23
CA LYS A 284 -13.42 -13.41 9.52
C LYS A 284 -14.16 -12.17 10.07
N PRO A 285 -15.47 -12.28 10.36
CA PRO A 285 -16.29 -11.14 10.77
C PRO A 285 -15.83 -10.48 12.09
N GLU A 286 -15.13 -11.23 12.95
CA GLU A 286 -14.55 -10.75 14.21
C GLU A 286 -13.26 -9.94 14.04
N GLN A 287 -12.60 -10.04 12.88
CA GLN A 287 -11.39 -9.29 12.58
C GLN A 287 -11.75 -7.98 11.88
N GLU A 288 -11.19 -6.86 12.35
CA GLU A 288 -11.30 -5.57 11.66
C GLU A 288 -10.32 -5.51 10.48
N HIS A 289 -10.79 -4.99 9.35
CA HIS A 289 -10.02 -4.79 8.13
C HIS A 289 -10.05 -3.32 7.73
N CYS A 290 -8.96 -2.81 7.16
CA CYS A 290 -8.87 -1.44 6.69
C CYS A 290 -8.74 -1.38 5.17
N VAL A 291 -9.49 -0.48 4.54
CA VAL A 291 -9.40 -0.17 3.11
C VAL A 291 -9.04 1.31 2.96
N TYR A 292 -7.98 1.60 2.21
CA TYR A 292 -7.45 2.94 2.00
C TYR A 292 -7.59 3.32 0.53
N PHE A 293 -8.35 4.37 0.21
CA PHE A 293 -8.45 4.90 -1.15
C PHE A 293 -7.53 6.11 -1.30
N PHE A 294 -6.54 6.01 -2.20
CA PHE A 294 -5.59 7.08 -2.47
C PHE A 294 -5.52 7.39 -3.97
N GLY A 295 -5.68 8.67 -4.33
CA GLY A 295 -5.66 9.08 -5.74
C GLY A 295 -6.80 8.54 -6.61
N HIS A 296 -7.78 7.86 -6.01
CA HIS A 296 -8.95 7.30 -6.68
C HIS A 296 -10.10 8.32 -6.75
N SER A 297 -10.83 8.36 -7.86
CA SER A 297 -11.94 9.31 -8.10
C SER A 297 -13.22 8.96 -7.33
N MET A 298 -13.34 7.70 -6.89
CA MET A 298 -14.55 7.10 -6.31
C MET A 298 -15.74 7.07 -7.30
N ASP A 299 -15.45 7.05 -8.60
CA ASP A 299 -16.46 7.19 -9.65
C ASP A 299 -17.42 6.00 -9.74
N ILE A 300 -18.61 6.25 -10.29
CA ILE A 300 -19.65 5.24 -10.51
C ILE A 300 -19.19 4.13 -11.47
N THR A 301 -18.22 4.41 -12.35
CA THR A 301 -17.65 3.41 -13.26
C THR A 301 -16.98 2.24 -12.55
N ASP A 302 -16.54 2.44 -11.30
CA ASP A 302 -15.82 1.44 -10.50
C ASP A 302 -16.65 0.96 -9.29
N GLN A 303 -17.98 1.17 -9.35
CA GLN A 303 -18.90 0.87 -8.26
C GLN A 303 -18.88 -0.59 -7.80
N ASP A 304 -18.59 -1.54 -8.70
CA ASP A 304 -18.55 -2.97 -8.42
C ASP A 304 -17.45 -3.28 -7.40
N VAL A 305 -16.23 -2.78 -7.66
CA VAL A 305 -15.08 -2.95 -6.76
C VAL A 305 -15.27 -2.15 -5.48
N ILE A 306 -15.73 -0.90 -5.56
CA ILE A 306 -15.93 -0.05 -4.38
C ILE A 306 -16.95 -0.68 -3.43
N LYS A 307 -18.11 -1.10 -3.94
CA LYS A 307 -19.16 -1.73 -3.11
C LYS A 307 -18.70 -3.05 -2.51
N ALA A 308 -18.03 -3.89 -3.31
CA ALA A 308 -17.54 -5.18 -2.84
C ALA A 308 -16.60 -5.07 -1.65
N LEU A 309 -15.89 -3.94 -1.50
CA LEU A 309 -14.99 -3.68 -0.36
C LEU A 309 -15.70 -2.94 0.78
N VAL A 310 -16.33 -1.80 0.48
CA VAL A 310 -16.81 -0.83 1.47
C VAL A 310 -18.03 -1.35 2.25
N LEU A 311 -18.89 -2.15 1.62
CA LEU A 311 -20.14 -2.61 2.23
C LEU A 311 -19.94 -3.71 3.29
N ASN A 312 -18.74 -4.27 3.45
CA ASN A 312 -18.49 -5.33 4.45
C ASN A 312 -18.45 -4.78 5.88
N ASN A 313 -19.26 -5.33 6.79
CA ASN A 313 -19.47 -4.78 8.13
C ASN A 313 -18.22 -4.65 9.02
N ASN A 314 -17.22 -5.48 8.79
CA ASN A 314 -15.93 -5.50 9.49
C ASN A 314 -14.84 -4.68 8.77
N VAL A 315 -15.21 -3.81 7.81
CA VAL A 315 -14.29 -2.92 7.09
C VAL A 315 -14.42 -1.47 7.55
N LYS A 316 -13.27 -0.88 7.90
CA LYS A 316 -13.07 0.56 8.04
C LYS A 316 -12.42 1.12 6.78
N THR A 317 -13.02 2.15 6.21
CA THR A 317 -12.61 2.79 4.96
C THR A 317 -12.05 4.19 5.22
N THR A 318 -10.86 4.46 4.69
CA THR A 318 -10.23 5.78 4.68
C THR A 318 -10.13 6.28 3.26
N VAL A 319 -10.63 7.48 2.99
CA VAL A 319 -10.56 8.14 1.68
C VAL A 319 -9.69 9.39 1.78
N TYR A 320 -8.53 9.36 1.12
CA TYR A 320 -7.61 10.50 1.09
C TYR A 320 -8.06 11.54 0.05
N PHE A 321 -8.00 12.82 0.41
CA PHE A 321 -8.27 13.95 -0.49
C PHE A 321 -7.16 14.99 -0.44
N PHE A 322 -6.90 15.69 -1.54
CA PHE A 322 -5.78 16.66 -1.61
C PHE A 322 -6.16 18.12 -1.46
N ASN A 323 -7.44 18.44 -1.63
CA ASN A 323 -8.00 19.75 -1.31
C ASN A 323 -9.53 19.64 -1.11
N ASN A 324 -10.17 20.75 -0.74
CA ASN A 324 -11.62 20.77 -0.49
C ASN A 324 -12.46 20.48 -1.74
N GLN A 325 -11.99 20.84 -2.94
CA GLN A 325 -12.72 20.55 -4.19
C GLN A 325 -12.72 19.05 -4.49
N ASP A 326 -11.57 18.40 -4.36
CA ASP A 326 -11.44 16.94 -4.47
C ASP A 326 -12.27 16.23 -3.40
N LYS A 327 -12.25 16.70 -2.14
CA LYS A 327 -13.11 16.16 -1.08
C LYS A 327 -14.59 16.19 -1.47
N MET A 328 -15.08 17.33 -1.96
CA MET A 328 -16.48 17.48 -2.39
C MET A 328 -16.81 16.56 -3.57
N ALA A 329 -15.89 16.41 -4.53
CA ALA A 329 -16.06 15.52 -5.68
C ALA A 329 -16.16 14.05 -5.22
N LYS A 330 -15.23 13.59 -4.36
CA LYS A 330 -15.25 12.22 -3.83
C LYS A 330 -16.51 11.92 -3.02
N ILE A 331 -17.00 12.88 -2.22
CA ILE A 331 -18.27 12.72 -1.49
C ILE A 331 -19.43 12.53 -2.46
N LYS A 332 -19.55 13.39 -3.49
CA LYS A 332 -20.62 13.27 -4.49
C LYS A 332 -20.57 11.92 -5.20
N ASN A 333 -19.38 11.51 -5.66
CA ASN A 333 -19.22 10.25 -6.36
C ASN A 333 -19.53 9.05 -5.45
N LEU A 334 -19.09 9.08 -4.19
CA LEU A 334 -19.36 8.00 -3.25
C LEU A 334 -20.85 7.89 -2.88
N ILE A 335 -21.57 9.01 -2.79
CA ILE A 335 -23.04 9.01 -2.65
C ILE A 335 -23.69 8.36 -3.89
N SER A 336 -23.23 8.68 -5.09
CA SER A 336 -23.72 8.06 -6.32
C SER A 336 -23.44 6.56 -6.38
N VAL A 337 -22.27 6.13 -5.89
CA VAL A 337 -21.90 4.71 -5.80
C VAL A 337 -22.77 4.00 -4.77
N LEU A 338 -22.70 4.37 -3.49
CA LEU A 338 -23.34 3.62 -2.40
C LEU A 338 -24.86 3.79 -2.36
N GLY A 339 -25.35 4.99 -2.69
CA GLY A 339 -26.68 5.44 -2.32
C GLY A 339 -26.65 6.30 -1.05
N TYR A 340 -27.68 7.12 -0.88
CA TYR A 340 -27.72 8.15 0.16
C TYR A 340 -27.80 7.56 1.58
N ASP A 341 -28.60 6.51 1.76
CA ASP A 341 -28.84 5.90 3.07
C ASP A 341 -27.58 5.20 3.61
N ASP A 342 -26.97 4.31 2.80
CA ASP A 342 -25.71 3.62 3.14
C ASP A 342 -24.57 4.62 3.41
N PHE A 343 -24.44 5.66 2.59
CA PHE A 343 -23.43 6.70 2.80
C PHE A 343 -23.60 7.39 4.16
N ILE A 344 -24.83 7.76 4.54
CA ILE A 344 -25.12 8.38 5.84
C ILE A 344 -24.82 7.42 6.99
N GLU A 345 -25.24 6.16 6.88
CA GLU A 345 -25.01 5.16 7.92
C GLU A 345 -23.51 4.97 8.18
N TYR A 346 -22.73 4.72 7.14
CA TYR A 346 -21.30 4.41 7.28
C TYR A 346 -20.46 5.62 7.69
N THR A 347 -20.85 6.84 7.32
CA THR A 347 -20.17 8.05 7.79
C THR A 347 -20.51 8.37 9.24
N ARG A 348 -21.78 8.22 9.67
CA ARG A 348 -22.20 8.41 11.07
C ARG A 348 -21.49 7.46 12.02
N ASN A 349 -21.34 6.20 11.62
CA ASN A 349 -20.67 5.17 12.41
C ASN A 349 -19.13 5.20 12.29
N ARG A 350 -18.56 6.24 11.64
CA ARG A 350 -17.11 6.39 11.38
C ARG A 350 -16.46 5.19 10.67
N ARG A 351 -17.26 4.45 9.89
CA ARG A 351 -16.76 3.40 9.00
C ARG A 351 -16.15 3.98 7.73
N ILE A 352 -16.56 5.16 7.29
CA ILE A 352 -15.93 5.90 6.21
C ILE A 352 -15.40 7.22 6.75
N GLU A 353 -14.08 7.42 6.67
CA GLU A 353 -13.40 8.64 7.09
C GLU A 353 -12.70 9.31 5.90
N PHE A 354 -12.81 10.64 5.81
CA PHE A 354 -12.12 11.43 4.80
C PHE A 354 -10.92 12.14 5.44
N ILE A 355 -9.72 11.84 4.97
CA ILE A 355 -8.46 12.37 5.51
C ILE A 355 -7.83 13.31 4.48
N ASN A 356 -7.41 14.50 4.93
CA ASN A 356 -6.62 15.40 4.08
C ASN A 356 -5.22 14.79 3.93
N GLN A 357 -4.81 14.52 2.70
CA GLN A 357 -3.52 13.92 2.44
C GLN A 357 -2.40 14.86 2.89
N THR A 358 -1.36 14.27 3.48
CA THR A 358 -0.14 14.96 3.83
C THR A 358 0.63 15.32 2.56
N ARG A 359 1.31 16.47 2.59
CA ARG A 359 2.19 16.86 1.49
C ARG A 359 3.27 15.80 1.33
N PHE A 360 3.63 15.52 0.08
CA PHE A 360 4.67 14.56 -0.22
C PHE A 360 6.03 15.08 0.26
N ASP A 361 6.87 14.16 0.72
CA ASP A 361 8.21 14.43 1.23
C ASP A 361 9.26 13.88 0.28
N LYS A 362 10.43 14.54 0.24
CA LYS A 362 11.56 14.00 -0.52
C LYS A 362 12.04 12.71 0.13
N LYS A 363 12.12 11.64 -0.66
CA LYS A 363 12.57 10.30 -0.25
C LYS A 363 13.86 10.29 0.56
N LYS A 364 14.83 11.13 0.16
CA LYS A 364 16.13 11.25 0.83
C LYS A 364 16.07 11.68 2.29
N TYR A 365 14.95 12.29 2.73
CA TYR A 365 14.75 12.73 4.11
C TYR A 365 13.86 11.78 4.92
N SER A 366 13.19 10.82 4.28
CA SER A 366 12.33 9.87 4.98
C SER A 366 13.13 8.69 5.52
N GLN A 367 13.24 8.60 6.85
CA GLN A 367 13.92 7.50 7.51
C GLN A 367 13.17 6.17 7.32
N ILE A 368 11.83 6.21 7.35
CA ILE A 368 10.98 5.04 7.09
C ILE A 368 11.23 4.51 5.67
N TYR A 369 11.29 5.41 4.68
CA TYR A 369 11.60 5.02 3.29
C TYR A 369 12.96 4.36 3.18
N LYS A 370 14.01 4.94 3.77
CA LYS A 370 15.36 4.35 3.75
C LYS A 370 15.38 2.94 4.34
N SER A 371 14.71 2.73 5.48
CA SER A 371 14.60 1.42 6.11
C SER A 371 13.84 0.41 5.25
N LYS A 372 12.68 0.81 4.73
CA LYS A 372 11.88 -0.01 3.81
C LYS A 372 12.67 -0.41 2.55
N MET A 373 13.41 0.53 1.96
CA MET A 373 14.23 0.24 0.78
C MET A 373 15.46 -0.59 1.10
N ALA A 374 16.10 -0.40 2.26
CA ALA A 374 17.20 -1.26 2.69
C ALA A 374 16.73 -2.71 2.82
N VAL A 375 15.59 -2.96 3.47
CA VAL A 375 14.97 -4.29 3.57
C VAL A 375 14.62 -4.86 2.20
N LYS A 376 13.97 -4.08 1.33
CA LYS A 376 13.67 -4.48 -0.05
C LYS A 376 14.92 -4.93 -0.80
N ASN A 377 16.00 -4.17 -0.69
CA ASN A 377 17.26 -4.47 -1.36
C ASN A 377 17.96 -5.68 -0.73
N LEU A 378 17.83 -5.89 0.58
CA LEU A 378 18.31 -7.08 1.27
C LEU A 378 17.67 -8.35 0.70
N TYR A 379 16.36 -8.34 0.46
CA TYR A 379 15.66 -9.46 -0.19
C TYR A 379 16.09 -9.71 -1.64
N ASN A 380 16.82 -8.78 -2.26
CA ASN A 380 17.29 -8.87 -3.64
C ASN A 380 18.82 -8.91 -3.75
N LEU A 381 19.54 -9.16 -2.65
CA LEU A 381 21.01 -9.07 -2.57
C LEU A 381 21.80 -9.66 -3.76
N PRO A 382 21.44 -10.83 -4.32
CA PRO A 382 22.18 -11.38 -5.47
C PRO A 382 22.10 -10.53 -6.75
N TYR A 383 21.14 -9.61 -6.83
CA TYR A 383 20.80 -8.85 -8.04
C TYR A 383 20.97 -7.34 -7.86
N VAL A 384 21.43 -6.88 -6.69
CA VAL A 384 21.61 -5.44 -6.46
C VAL A 384 22.91 -4.92 -7.08
N SER A 385 22.90 -3.65 -7.50
CA SER A 385 24.09 -2.97 -7.99
C SER A 385 25.09 -2.67 -6.86
N GLU A 386 26.35 -2.39 -7.19
CA GLU A 386 27.37 -1.96 -6.22
C GLU A 386 26.95 -0.69 -5.46
N TRP A 387 26.33 0.26 -6.15
CA TRP A 387 25.79 1.47 -5.53
C TRP A 387 24.68 1.15 -4.52
N THR A 388 23.77 0.24 -4.87
CA THR A 388 22.70 -0.22 -3.99
C THR A 388 23.26 -0.94 -2.75
N TYR A 389 24.30 -1.77 -2.93
CA TYR A 389 24.98 -2.44 -1.83
C TYR A 389 25.63 -1.45 -0.87
N LYS A 390 26.24 -0.37 -1.39
CA LYS A 390 26.75 0.73 -0.57
C LYS A 390 25.65 1.39 0.25
N SER A 391 24.49 1.67 -0.33
CA SER A 391 23.34 2.23 0.41
C SER A 391 22.83 1.30 1.51
N ILE A 392 22.88 -0.02 1.32
CA ILE A 392 22.56 -0.99 2.38
C ILE A 392 23.56 -0.85 3.55
N ASN A 393 24.86 -0.79 3.27
CA ASN A 393 25.87 -0.62 4.32
C ASN A 393 25.72 0.72 5.05
N GLU A 394 25.46 1.81 4.33
CA GLU A 394 25.17 3.11 4.96
C GLU A 394 23.95 3.03 5.89
N TRP A 395 22.92 2.25 5.55
CA TRP A 395 21.79 2.02 6.45
C TRP A 395 22.24 1.29 7.72
N PHE A 396 23.03 0.22 7.61
CA PHE A 396 23.60 -0.50 8.77
C PHE A 396 24.46 0.41 9.67
N ASP A 397 25.27 1.27 9.08
CA ASP A 397 26.15 2.20 9.81
C ASP A 397 25.33 3.22 10.62
N ASN A 398 24.17 3.62 10.10
CA ASN A 398 23.27 4.57 10.76
C ASN A 398 22.29 3.93 11.75
N LEU A 399 22.29 2.61 11.92
CA LEU A 399 21.35 1.95 12.83
C LEU A 399 21.52 2.38 14.29
N ASP A 400 22.76 2.52 14.77
CA ASP A 400 23.05 2.83 16.18
C ASP A 400 22.65 4.26 16.57
N ALA A 401 22.74 5.21 15.62
CA ALA A 401 22.42 6.61 15.87
C ALA A 401 20.91 6.86 16.05
N TYR A 402 20.06 5.91 15.61
CA TYR A 402 18.61 6.10 15.51
C TYR A 402 17.82 4.85 15.96
N SER A 403 18.39 4.02 16.84
CA SER A 403 17.86 2.69 17.17
C SER A 403 16.39 2.69 17.60
N SER A 404 15.97 3.67 18.39
CA SER A 404 14.58 3.82 18.87
C SER A 404 13.58 4.32 17.81
N SER A 405 14.06 4.78 16.65
CA SER A 405 13.20 5.31 15.58
C SER A 405 12.87 4.30 14.48
N TYR A 406 13.54 3.15 14.48
CA TYR A 406 13.27 2.07 13.53
C TYR A 406 12.09 1.24 14.01
N ASP A 407 11.11 1.07 13.12
CA ASP A 407 10.03 0.13 13.34
C ASP A 407 10.57 -1.31 13.37
N ILE A 408 10.30 -2.00 14.48
CA ILE A 408 10.82 -3.32 14.81
C ILE A 408 10.52 -4.35 13.70
N LYS A 409 9.39 -4.21 13.00
CA LYS A 409 9.01 -5.08 11.88
C LYS A 409 10.09 -5.12 10.81
N TYR A 410 10.63 -3.96 10.41
CA TYR A 410 11.65 -3.90 9.35
C TYR A 410 13.01 -4.44 9.81
N LEU A 411 13.29 -4.42 11.12
CA LEU A 411 14.47 -5.08 11.67
C LEU A 411 14.34 -6.59 11.58
N TYR A 412 13.17 -7.15 11.93
CA TYR A 412 12.88 -8.58 11.75
C TYR A 412 12.94 -9.02 10.28
N LEU A 413 12.36 -8.24 9.37
CA LEU A 413 12.44 -8.50 7.93
C LEU A 413 13.88 -8.41 7.40
N ALA A 414 14.71 -7.50 7.92
CA ALA A 414 16.12 -7.44 7.56
C ALA A 414 16.88 -8.70 8.03
N ILE A 415 16.59 -9.21 9.24
CA ILE A 415 17.14 -10.47 9.75
C ILE A 415 16.74 -11.62 8.82
N ASP A 416 15.45 -11.73 8.47
CA ASP A 416 14.95 -12.76 7.56
C ASP A 416 15.62 -12.72 6.18
N ALA A 417 15.77 -11.52 5.62
CA ALA A 417 16.43 -11.34 4.34
C ALA A 417 17.91 -11.78 4.36
N LEU A 418 18.67 -11.41 5.40
CA LEU A 418 20.09 -11.79 5.52
C LEU A 418 20.27 -13.30 5.67
N GLN A 419 19.37 -13.95 6.40
CA GLN A 419 19.42 -15.40 6.61
C GLN A 419 19.19 -16.19 5.33
N LYS A 420 18.25 -15.74 4.49
CA LYS A 420 17.99 -16.38 3.18
C LYS A 420 19.22 -16.43 2.28
N PHE A 421 20.17 -15.52 2.45
CA PHE A 421 21.40 -15.48 1.67
C PHE A 421 22.64 -15.95 2.45
N ASN A 422 22.48 -16.45 3.68
CA ASN A 422 23.56 -16.87 4.57
C ASN A 422 24.63 -15.78 4.77
N VAL A 423 24.19 -14.51 4.89
CA VAL A 423 25.08 -13.33 4.89
C VAL A 423 25.45 -12.89 6.30
N GLU A 424 26.75 -12.62 6.49
CA GLU A 424 27.41 -11.89 7.59
C GLU A 424 26.73 -11.98 8.97
N THR A 425 27.12 -12.99 9.77
CA THR A 425 26.70 -13.16 11.17
C THR A 425 26.72 -11.83 11.94
N ASN A 426 27.75 -11.00 11.76
CA ASN A 426 27.88 -9.72 12.47
C ASN A 426 26.72 -8.73 12.21
N LYS A 427 26.18 -8.65 10.99
CA LYS A 427 25.04 -7.77 10.68
C LYS A 427 23.76 -8.25 11.34
N VAL A 428 23.56 -9.57 11.36
CA VAL A 428 22.44 -10.20 12.05
C VAL A 428 22.53 -9.98 13.56
N LEU A 429 23.71 -10.18 14.16
CA LEU A 429 23.94 -9.92 15.58
C LEU A 429 23.68 -8.45 15.95
N LYS A 430 24.08 -7.51 15.08
CA LYS A 430 23.79 -6.08 15.26
C LYS A 430 22.28 -5.79 15.28
N LEU A 431 21.54 -6.33 14.32
CA LEU A 431 20.08 -6.16 14.25
C LEU A 431 19.38 -6.72 15.49
N ILE A 432 19.80 -7.90 15.98
CA ILE A 432 19.21 -8.51 17.18
C ILE A 432 19.46 -7.66 18.42
N LYS A 433 20.67 -7.10 18.54
CA LYS A 433 20.97 -6.17 19.64
C LYS A 433 20.03 -4.96 19.61
N ILE A 434 19.79 -4.40 18.43
CA ILE A 434 18.86 -3.27 18.27
C ILE A 434 17.42 -3.69 18.55
N CYS A 435 16.95 -4.82 18.00
CA CYS A 435 15.62 -5.38 18.33
C CYS A 435 15.44 -5.52 19.84
N SER A 436 16.51 -5.92 20.55
CA SER A 436 16.44 -6.06 21.99
C SER A 436 16.04 -4.77 22.68
N GLU A 437 16.54 -3.61 22.23
CA GLU A 437 16.21 -2.29 22.77
C GLU A 437 14.70 -1.99 22.70
N HIS A 438 13.96 -2.61 21.77
CA HIS A 438 12.52 -2.46 21.60
C HIS A 438 11.67 -3.39 22.48
N TRP A 439 12.20 -4.49 23.00
CA TRP A 439 11.37 -5.51 23.70
C TRP A 439 10.76 -5.03 25.03
N GLY A 440 11.26 -3.95 25.63
CA GLY A 440 10.76 -3.40 26.91
C GLY A 440 10.91 -4.29 28.15
N LYS A 441 11.19 -5.59 27.96
CA LYS A 441 11.41 -6.63 28.99
C LYS A 441 12.50 -7.61 28.52
N PRO A 442 12.96 -8.55 29.37
CA PRO A 442 13.79 -9.65 28.92
C PRO A 442 12.98 -10.52 27.96
N CYS A 443 13.50 -10.77 26.76
CA CYS A 443 12.88 -11.60 25.74
C CYS A 443 13.67 -12.89 25.59
N SER A 444 13.03 -14.02 25.84
CA SER A 444 13.60 -15.34 25.63
C SER A 444 13.73 -15.65 24.13
N TYR A 445 14.53 -16.66 23.79
CA TYR A 445 14.64 -17.12 22.40
C TYR A 445 13.30 -17.61 21.82
N GLN A 446 12.44 -18.21 22.64
CA GLN A 446 11.11 -18.65 22.20
C GLN A 446 10.17 -17.47 21.93
N GLU A 447 10.22 -16.42 22.76
CA GLU A 447 9.46 -15.19 22.52
C GLU A 447 9.95 -14.48 21.26
N PHE A 448 11.27 -14.41 21.06
CA PHE A 448 11.85 -13.87 19.83
C PHE A 448 11.37 -14.63 18.58
N LEU A 449 11.36 -15.97 18.62
CA LEU A 449 10.86 -16.80 17.52
C LEU A 449 9.37 -16.56 17.24
N LYS A 450 8.57 -16.31 18.27
CA LYS A 450 7.16 -16.00 18.12
C LYS A 450 6.97 -14.67 17.39
N ASP A 451 7.68 -13.62 17.82
CA ASP A 451 7.62 -12.31 17.17
C ASP A 451 8.15 -12.39 15.72
N TYR A 452 9.24 -13.14 15.52
CA TYR A 452 9.79 -13.41 14.19
C TYR A 452 8.75 -14.06 13.27
N SER A 453 8.06 -15.11 13.73
CA SER A 453 7.03 -15.80 12.95
C SER A 453 5.86 -14.85 12.62
N ILE A 454 5.45 -14.00 13.57
CA ILE A 454 4.40 -12.99 13.38
C ILE A 454 4.79 -11.99 12.27
N TYR A 455 5.99 -11.41 12.33
CA TYR A 455 6.39 -10.35 11.40
C TYR A 455 6.84 -10.86 10.03
N CYS A 456 7.51 -12.01 9.99
CA CYS A 456 8.07 -12.55 8.76
C CYS A 456 7.13 -13.52 8.04
N GLY A 457 6.10 -14.03 8.74
CA GLY A 457 5.16 -15.01 8.18
C GLY A 457 5.80 -16.37 7.89
N VAL A 458 6.84 -16.73 8.64
CA VAL A 458 7.58 -17.99 8.47
C VAL A 458 7.74 -18.68 9.83
N ASP A 459 7.29 -19.93 9.93
CA ASP A 459 7.63 -20.83 11.04
C ASP A 459 9.03 -21.42 10.82
N THR A 460 10.05 -20.58 10.84
CA THR A 460 11.45 -21.02 10.71
C THR A 460 12.08 -21.30 12.07
N LYS A 461 12.78 -22.42 12.16
CA LYS A 461 13.84 -22.63 13.16
C LYS A 461 15.13 -22.03 12.59
N PHE A 462 15.82 -21.20 13.36
CA PHE A 462 17.15 -20.75 12.97
C PHE A 462 18.11 -21.95 12.96
N GLU A 463 18.82 -22.16 11.84
CA GLU A 463 19.81 -23.24 11.73
C GLU A 463 21.11 -22.94 12.51
N ASN A 464 21.36 -21.68 12.85
CA ASN A 464 22.59 -21.25 13.52
C ASN A 464 22.41 -21.14 15.05
N ASN A 465 23.13 -21.99 15.80
CA ASN A 465 23.19 -21.99 17.27
C ASN A 465 23.74 -20.67 17.87
N GLU A 466 24.53 -19.89 17.14
CA GLU A 466 25.09 -18.62 17.63
C GLU A 466 24.00 -17.57 17.92
N LEU A 467 22.90 -17.60 17.17
CA LEU A 467 21.74 -16.72 17.36
C LEU A 467 21.04 -16.98 18.69
N GLU A 468 20.77 -18.26 18.96
CA GLU A 468 20.16 -18.70 20.20
C GLU A 468 21.05 -18.36 21.40
N ILE A 469 22.37 -18.57 21.28
CA ILE A 469 23.35 -18.20 22.31
C ILE A 469 23.30 -16.69 22.59
N LEU A 470 23.35 -15.84 21.55
CA LEU A 470 23.32 -14.38 21.74
C LEU A 470 22.01 -13.94 22.42
N ILE A 471 20.86 -14.42 21.94
CA ILE A 471 19.56 -14.03 22.49
C ILE A 471 19.46 -14.45 23.96
N ASN A 472 19.91 -15.66 24.29
CA ASN A 472 19.94 -16.14 25.66
C ASN A 472 20.93 -15.35 26.54
N ASP A 473 22.05 -14.87 26.01
CA ASP A 473 22.99 -14.02 26.74
C ASP A 473 22.44 -12.60 26.97
N ILE A 474 21.77 -12.02 25.98
CA ILE A 474 21.05 -10.74 26.11
C ILE A 474 19.95 -10.88 27.16
N TYR A 475 19.18 -11.97 27.08
CA TYR A 475 18.15 -12.33 28.04
C TYR A 475 18.71 -12.36 29.46
N LYS A 476 19.77 -13.16 29.70
CA LYS A 476 20.43 -13.26 31.03
C LYS A 476 20.90 -11.91 31.55
N LYS A 477 21.59 -11.11 30.73
CA LYS A 477 22.08 -9.77 31.15
C LYS A 477 20.95 -8.83 31.53
N ARG A 478 19.82 -8.88 30.82
CA ARG A 478 18.65 -8.07 31.16
C ARG A 478 17.99 -8.55 32.45
N VAL A 479 17.83 -9.85 32.61
CA VAL A 479 17.34 -10.47 33.84
C VAL A 479 18.22 -10.06 35.02
N GLU A 480 19.55 -10.12 34.90
CA GLU A 480 20.50 -9.69 35.95
C GLU A 480 20.38 -8.20 36.29
N ASN A 481 20.20 -7.33 35.29
CA ASN A 481 20.02 -5.89 35.50
C ASN A 481 18.70 -5.55 36.20
N GLU A 482 17.58 -6.17 35.78
CA GLU A 482 16.29 -6.04 36.47
C GLU A 482 16.37 -6.62 37.88
N THR A 483 17.11 -7.72 38.03
CA THR A 483 17.33 -8.39 39.30
C THR A 483 18.04 -7.48 40.30
N ASN A 484 19.10 -6.82 39.88
CA ASN A 484 19.81 -5.80 40.67
C ASN A 484 18.93 -4.59 40.99
N GLY A 485 17.99 -4.22 40.11
CA GLY A 485 17.05 -3.13 40.32
C GLY A 485 16.09 -3.38 41.49
N TYR A 486 15.45 -4.55 41.52
CA TYR A 486 14.51 -4.88 42.60
C TYR A 486 15.24 -5.13 43.93
N TYR A 487 16.43 -5.73 43.94
CA TYR A 487 17.21 -5.89 45.18
C TYR A 487 17.52 -4.52 45.83
N LYS A 488 17.95 -3.53 45.03
CA LYS A 488 18.15 -2.15 45.51
C LYS A 488 16.86 -1.51 46.02
N PHE A 489 15.71 -1.84 45.45
CA PHE A 489 14.42 -1.38 45.96
C PHE A 489 14.06 -2.04 47.29
N LEU A 490 14.21 -3.36 47.40
CA LEU A 490 13.95 -4.13 48.62
C LEU A 490 14.85 -3.68 49.79
N GLU A 491 16.11 -3.36 49.53
CA GLU A 491 17.00 -2.73 50.52
C GLU A 491 16.50 -1.34 50.95
N ARG A 492 16.04 -0.51 50.01
CA ARG A 492 15.52 0.84 50.29
C ARG A 492 14.29 0.82 51.20
N ILE A 493 13.39 -0.14 51.02
CA ILE A 493 12.23 -0.33 51.90
C ILE A 493 12.56 -1.08 53.20
N LYS A 494 13.85 -1.36 53.46
CA LYS A 494 14.35 -2.10 54.63
C LYS A 494 13.73 -3.50 54.78
N PHE A 495 13.50 -4.17 53.65
CA PHE A 495 13.04 -5.55 53.67
C PHE A 495 14.11 -6.45 54.31
N ASP A 496 13.65 -7.43 55.09
CA ASP A 496 14.52 -8.32 55.86
C ASP A 496 15.51 -9.08 54.95
N GLY A 497 16.81 -8.88 55.19
CA GLY A 497 17.90 -9.47 54.41
C GLY A 497 17.99 -11.00 54.45
N ARG A 498 17.44 -11.68 55.47
CA ARG A 498 17.35 -13.15 55.51
C ARG A 498 16.26 -13.67 54.58
N THR A 499 15.11 -13.00 54.51
CA THR A 499 14.03 -13.35 53.57
C THR A 499 14.40 -12.94 52.14
N LEU A 500 15.15 -11.85 51.96
CA LEU A 500 15.69 -11.38 50.68
C LEU A 500 16.47 -12.49 49.93
N ASN A 501 17.32 -13.24 50.66
CA ASN A 501 18.12 -14.33 50.10
C ASN A 501 17.30 -15.53 49.60
N SER A 502 15.99 -15.56 49.88
CA SER A 502 15.06 -16.61 49.44
C SER A 502 14.17 -16.18 48.28
N ILE A 503 14.34 -14.96 47.79
CA ILE A 503 13.70 -14.43 46.58
C ILE A 503 14.77 -14.47 45.49
N SER A 504 14.48 -15.19 44.41
CA SER A 504 15.35 -15.30 43.24
C SER A 504 14.53 -15.18 41.97
N MET A 505 15.16 -14.74 40.88
CA MET A 505 14.48 -14.73 39.59
C MET A 505 14.37 -16.16 39.04
N GLY A 506 13.15 -16.57 38.68
CA GLY A 506 12.90 -17.80 37.93
C GLY A 506 13.08 -17.60 36.42
N THR A 507 12.52 -18.50 35.61
CA THR A 507 12.59 -18.40 34.15
C THR A 507 11.74 -17.26 33.58
N THR A 508 10.75 -16.76 34.31
CA THR A 508 9.81 -15.72 33.83
C THR A 508 9.43 -14.75 34.94
N TYR A 509 9.21 -15.26 36.15
CA TYR A 509 8.82 -14.46 37.31
C TYR A 509 9.75 -14.70 38.50
N LEU A 510 9.70 -13.81 39.48
CA LEU A 510 10.29 -13.99 40.80
C LEU A 510 9.70 -15.23 41.47
N ILE A 511 10.57 -16.07 42.00
CA ILE A 511 10.19 -17.19 42.85
C ILE A 511 9.88 -16.60 44.24
N ILE A 512 8.63 -16.19 44.44
CA ILE A 512 8.11 -15.61 45.67
C ILE A 512 6.73 -16.20 45.99
N ASP A 513 6.43 -16.43 47.26
CA ASP A 513 5.11 -16.86 47.72
C ASP A 513 4.28 -15.67 48.22
N LEU A 514 2.97 -15.85 48.33
CA LEU A 514 2.04 -14.79 48.76
C LEU A 514 2.47 -14.19 50.10
N ARG A 515 2.89 -15.02 51.06
CA ARG A 515 3.28 -14.56 52.40
C ARG A 515 4.47 -13.62 52.37
N LYS A 516 5.48 -13.93 51.55
CA LYS A 516 6.65 -13.06 51.34
C LYS A 516 6.26 -11.79 50.58
N LEU A 517 5.41 -11.91 49.56
CA LEU A 517 4.93 -10.78 48.78
C LEU A 517 4.11 -9.80 49.64
N THR A 518 3.25 -10.30 50.53
CA THR A 518 2.52 -9.49 51.52
C THR A 518 3.49 -8.76 52.44
N LYS A 519 4.56 -9.41 52.92
CA LYS A 519 5.59 -8.72 53.72
C LYS A 519 6.31 -7.62 52.93
N VAL A 520 6.55 -7.81 51.63
CA VAL A 520 7.14 -6.78 50.77
C VAL A 520 6.18 -5.59 50.68
N ALA A 521 4.89 -5.84 50.48
CA ALA A 521 3.86 -4.80 50.44
C ALA A 521 3.74 -4.07 51.79
N ASP A 522 3.81 -4.77 52.92
CA ASP A 522 3.84 -4.16 54.25
C ASP A 522 5.07 -3.26 54.45
N CYS A 523 6.26 -3.73 54.07
CA CYS A 523 7.48 -2.94 54.13
C CYS A 523 7.41 -1.71 53.22
N PHE A 524 6.78 -1.83 52.06
CA PHE A 524 6.49 -0.72 51.17
C PHE A 524 5.56 0.31 51.83
N LEU A 525 4.46 -0.13 52.46
CA LEU A 525 3.52 0.76 53.16
C LEU A 525 4.19 1.46 54.36
N ASP A 526 5.02 0.72 55.11
CA ASP A 526 5.80 1.24 56.25
C ASP A 526 6.90 2.22 55.82
N ALA A 527 7.58 1.95 54.70
CA ALA A 527 8.58 2.85 54.14
C ALA A 527 7.91 4.14 53.65
N PHE A 528 6.71 4.05 53.06
CA PHE A 528 5.94 5.20 52.64
C PHE A 528 5.54 6.10 53.83
N ASP A 529 5.21 5.52 54.99
CA ASP A 529 4.92 6.26 56.22
C ASP A 529 6.12 7.05 56.76
N LYS A 530 7.35 6.61 56.46
CA LYS A 530 8.59 7.26 56.91
C LYS A 530 9.12 8.31 55.94
N TYR A 531 8.79 8.20 54.65
CA TYR A 531 9.32 9.06 53.59
C TYR A 531 8.16 9.64 52.76
N LEU A 532 7.47 10.62 53.34
CA LEU A 532 6.23 11.24 52.82
C LEU A 532 6.32 11.87 51.39
N SER A 533 7.43 11.78 50.66
CA SER A 533 7.67 12.56 49.45
C SER A 533 8.35 11.84 48.28
N TYR A 534 8.30 10.50 48.17
CA TYR A 534 8.93 9.79 47.05
C TYR A 534 7.90 9.13 46.10
N PRO A 535 7.44 9.84 45.03
CA PRO A 535 6.67 9.23 43.93
C PRO A 535 7.36 7.99 43.33
N GLN A 536 8.70 7.98 43.31
CA GLN A 536 9.54 6.87 42.84
C GLN A 536 9.28 5.54 43.55
N ILE A 537 8.87 5.56 44.83
CA ILE A 537 8.61 4.33 45.59
C ILE A 537 7.42 3.55 45.01
N TYR A 538 6.40 4.26 44.50
CA TYR A 538 5.31 3.60 43.78
C TYR A 538 5.79 2.98 42.48
N ASP A 539 6.61 3.69 41.72
CA ASP A 539 7.07 3.22 40.40
C ASP A 539 8.01 2.02 40.55
N ASP A 540 8.87 2.03 41.58
CA ASP A 540 9.75 0.91 41.91
C ASP A 540 8.94 -0.31 42.41
N MET A 541 7.87 -0.09 43.19
CA MET A 541 6.97 -1.16 43.63
C MET A 541 6.18 -1.76 42.47
N VAL A 542 5.66 -0.94 41.55
CA VAL A 542 4.97 -1.42 40.34
C VAL A 542 5.94 -2.22 39.48
N SER A 543 7.18 -1.75 39.33
CA SER A 543 8.23 -2.47 38.60
C SER A 543 8.57 -3.83 39.24
N LEU A 544 8.52 -3.94 40.57
CA LEU A 544 8.67 -5.22 41.26
C LEU A 544 7.47 -6.14 41.01
N LEU A 545 6.24 -5.63 41.06
CA LEU A 545 5.02 -6.41 40.81
C LEU A 545 4.97 -6.95 39.38
N ASP A 546 5.51 -6.22 38.41
CA ASP A 546 5.66 -6.69 37.02
C ASP A 546 6.56 -7.93 36.88
N LEU A 547 7.42 -8.19 37.87
CA LEU A 547 8.30 -9.37 37.93
C LEU A 547 7.65 -10.53 38.70
N VAL A 548 6.44 -10.38 39.23
CA VAL A 548 5.73 -11.41 40.00
C VAL A 548 4.64 -12.06 39.14
N ASP A 549 4.33 -13.33 39.42
CA ASP A 549 3.24 -14.04 38.76
C ASP A 549 1.92 -13.23 38.88
N PRO A 550 1.22 -12.93 37.77
CA PRO A 550 0.01 -12.12 37.77
C PRO A 550 -1.09 -12.63 38.71
N ASP A 551 -1.27 -13.95 38.82
CA ASP A 551 -2.30 -14.54 39.69
C ASP A 551 -1.99 -14.24 41.16
N LEU A 552 -0.70 -14.25 41.51
CA LEU A 552 -0.22 -13.92 42.85
C LEU A 552 -0.35 -12.42 43.17
N VAL A 553 -0.20 -11.56 42.16
CA VAL A 553 -0.43 -10.11 42.29
C VAL A 553 -1.91 -9.81 42.52
N GLU A 554 -2.81 -10.48 41.80
CA GLU A 554 -4.26 -10.37 42.04
C GLU A 554 -4.62 -10.85 43.46
N GLU A 555 -4.06 -11.97 43.90
CA GLU A 555 -4.27 -12.51 45.25
C GLU A 555 -3.73 -11.57 46.34
N LEU A 556 -2.60 -10.88 46.10
CA LEU A 556 -2.08 -9.84 47.00
C LEU A 556 -3.06 -8.69 47.16
N PHE A 557 -3.57 -8.12 46.06
CA PHE A 557 -4.50 -7.00 46.14
C PHE A 557 -5.82 -7.41 46.77
N ALA A 558 -6.33 -8.60 46.42
CA ALA A 558 -7.55 -9.15 47.01
C ALA A 558 -7.41 -9.37 48.52
N SER A 559 -6.28 -9.91 48.99
CA SER A 559 -6.04 -10.15 50.42
C SER A 559 -5.90 -8.85 51.20
N MET A 560 -5.09 -7.90 50.74
CA MET A 560 -4.83 -6.65 51.48
C MET A 560 -6.00 -5.66 51.45
N LEU A 561 -6.75 -5.55 50.34
CA LEU A 561 -7.86 -4.59 50.26
C LEU A 561 -9.10 -5.05 51.04
N ASN A 562 -9.31 -6.37 51.12
CA ASN A 562 -10.42 -6.96 51.87
C ASN A 562 -10.13 -7.14 53.37
N GLU A 563 -8.90 -6.88 53.81
CA GLU A 563 -8.53 -6.99 55.23
C GLU A 563 -9.23 -5.87 56.04
N SER A 564 -10.16 -6.28 56.91
CA SER A 564 -10.99 -5.37 57.71
C SER A 564 -10.20 -4.59 58.77
N SER A 565 -9.05 -5.11 59.19
CA SER A 565 -8.12 -4.49 60.14
C SER A 565 -7.13 -3.50 59.52
N LEU A 566 -7.07 -3.39 58.19
CA LEU A 566 -6.14 -2.48 57.53
C LEU A 566 -6.58 -1.02 57.72
N ALA A 567 -5.70 -0.18 58.27
CA ALA A 567 -5.99 1.23 58.50
C ALA A 567 -6.38 1.96 57.19
N ASP A 568 -7.35 2.87 57.27
CA ASP A 568 -7.95 3.52 56.09
C ASP A 568 -6.90 4.14 55.15
N PHE A 569 -5.85 4.77 55.70
CA PHE A 569 -4.78 5.37 54.90
C PHE A 569 -3.93 4.33 54.13
N ARG A 570 -3.69 3.15 54.71
CA ARG A 570 -2.98 2.04 54.02
C ARG A 570 -3.83 1.48 52.88
N ARG A 571 -5.14 1.35 53.12
CA ARG A 571 -6.10 0.93 52.08
C ARG A 571 -6.11 1.94 50.93
N THR A 572 -6.12 3.25 51.20
CA THR A 572 -5.99 4.28 50.16
C THR A 572 -4.71 4.12 49.35
N ARG A 573 -3.57 3.87 49.98
CA ARG A 573 -2.28 3.70 49.28
C ARG A 573 -2.24 2.43 48.43
N MET A 574 -2.82 1.33 48.89
CA MET A 574 -2.97 0.11 48.11
C MET A 574 -3.89 0.32 46.90
N ASN A 575 -4.97 1.09 47.04
CA ASN A 575 -5.83 1.46 45.91
C ASN A 575 -5.08 2.32 44.87
N ILE A 576 -4.19 3.23 45.31
CA ILE A 576 -3.33 4.01 44.41
C ILE A 576 -2.33 3.09 43.69
N LEU A 577 -1.69 2.17 44.41
CA LEU A 577 -0.76 1.20 43.82
C LEU A 577 -1.46 0.32 42.79
N LEU A 578 -2.65 -0.21 43.10
CA LEU A 578 -3.48 -0.98 42.18
C LEU A 578 -3.84 -0.17 40.94
N SER A 579 -4.24 1.09 41.11
CA SER A 579 -4.57 1.97 39.99
C SER A 579 -3.37 2.22 39.07
N ARG A 580 -2.17 2.43 39.64
CA ARG A 580 -0.93 2.61 38.88
C ARG A 580 -0.49 1.33 38.17
N HIS A 581 -0.53 0.20 38.86
CA HIS A 581 -0.23 -1.11 38.28
C HIS A 581 -1.18 -1.40 37.11
N ASN A 582 -2.50 -1.21 37.30
CA ASN A 582 -3.48 -1.39 36.22
C ASN A 582 -3.26 -0.42 35.06
N ALA A 583 -2.90 0.84 35.33
CA ALA A 583 -2.54 1.79 34.28
C ALA A 583 -1.31 1.34 33.48
N GLN A 584 -0.29 0.81 34.15
CA GLN A 584 0.93 0.29 33.51
C GLN A 584 0.66 -1.02 32.73
N CYS A 585 -0.11 -1.95 33.28
CA CYS A 585 -0.56 -3.14 32.55
C CYS A 585 -1.41 -2.77 31.33
N ASN A 586 -2.27 -1.75 31.45
CA ASN A 586 -3.07 -1.25 30.33
C ASN A 586 -2.23 -0.52 29.30
N ALA A 587 -1.21 0.25 29.71
CA ALA A 587 -0.24 0.86 28.81
C ALA A 587 0.57 -0.22 28.06
N LYS A 588 1.08 -1.25 28.75
CA LYS A 588 1.74 -2.41 28.12
C LYS A 588 0.81 -3.22 27.22
N LYS A 589 -0.47 -3.33 27.58
CA LYS A 589 -1.50 -3.94 26.71
C LYS A 589 -1.88 -3.03 25.57
N MET A 590 -1.74 -1.71 25.68
CA MET A 590 -1.91 -0.75 24.58
C MET A 590 -0.68 -0.69 23.70
N ASP A 591 0.55 -0.85 24.22
CA ASP A 591 1.76 -1.05 23.42
C ASP A 591 1.72 -2.43 22.75
N ASN A 592 1.32 -3.49 23.45
CA ASN A 592 1.12 -4.81 22.83
C ASN A 592 -0.12 -4.86 21.91
N LYS A 593 -1.17 -4.08 22.15
CA LYS A 593 -2.30 -3.93 21.21
C LYS A 593 -1.99 -2.91 20.12
N GLU A 594 -1.05 -2.00 20.28
CA GLU A 594 -0.49 -1.22 19.18
C GLU A 594 0.56 -2.03 18.43
N VAL A 595 1.10 -3.10 18.99
CA VAL A 595 1.95 -4.10 18.31
C VAL A 595 1.12 -5.25 17.70
N VAL A 596 -0.14 -5.42 18.13
CA VAL A 596 -1.12 -6.38 17.58
C VAL A 596 -2.24 -5.69 16.77
N LYS A 597 -2.37 -4.35 16.84
CA LYS A 597 -3.24 -3.49 15.98
C LYS A 597 -2.45 -2.47 15.13
N LYS A 598 -1.12 -2.38 15.24
CA LYS A 598 -0.27 -1.91 14.12
C LYS A 598 0.47 -3.13 13.61
#